data_AF-A0A969IGX3-F1
#
_entry.id   AF-A0A969IGX3-F1
#
_cell.length_a   1.000
_cell.length_b   1.000
_cell.length_c   1.000
_cell.angle_alpha   90.00
_cell.angle_beta   90.00
_cell.angle_gamma   90.00
#
_symmetry.space_group_name_H-M   'P 1'
#
loop_
_entity.id
_entity.type
_entity.pdbx_description
1 polymer ?
#
loop_
_entity_poly.entity_id
_entity_poly.type
_entity_poly.pdbx_seq_one_letter_code
_entity_poly.pdbx_strand_id
1 'polypeptide(L)'
;MPFIPLLKMEAQSTLLRAEAASGLLYCGTTSAADGVLEQFFAAYDSSFVLENEKESFLGFAQCLALNDEPRYQDLRSEYGPFREFVVVVRESSGAVVGGLNFIIFSLNDPDHGGPSLSLNLNYIFVPPSQRRRGVFKAMVADVPSLAVSLFNHTNANDIPEGWTVPGRSPSMYTFIEQNDPYRMSPEDYALDTHATGLDQLARIALWTRQGARIVDFPYVQPALTADQEADPNLVYAVLGARSSSLHPALLRQHLLVFFGISVLKGRDPQSDVDARRQLGQLAEMSAAGARVELLDATGLASLPNPSAANGTATLRGLLRRYSI
;
A
#
# COMPACT_ATOMS: atom_id res chain seq x y z
N MET A 1 6.36 15.90 -14.82
CA MET A 1 6.34 14.98 -13.65
C MET A 1 7.44 15.44 -12.71
N PRO A 2 7.25 15.44 -11.38
CA PRO A 2 8.39 15.55 -10.48
C PRO A 2 9.29 14.34 -10.73
N PHE A 3 10.58 14.59 -10.88
CA PHE A 3 11.60 13.57 -11.04
C PHE A 3 11.67 12.73 -9.75
N ILE A 4 11.61 11.39 -9.87
CA ILE A 4 11.88 10.46 -8.77
C ILE A 4 13.37 10.11 -8.84
N PRO A 5 14.21 10.64 -7.94
CA PRO A 5 15.63 10.32 -7.93
C PRO A 5 15.84 8.85 -7.55
N LEU A 6 16.70 8.15 -8.28
CA LEU A 6 17.11 6.80 -7.89
C LEU A 6 18.06 6.87 -6.70
N LEU A 7 17.77 6.10 -5.67
CA LEU A 7 18.68 5.86 -4.55
C LEU A 7 19.81 4.91 -4.98
N LYS A 8 21.01 5.16 -4.45
CA LYS A 8 22.12 4.23 -4.58
C LYS A 8 21.82 2.99 -3.75
N MET A 9 21.87 1.82 -4.39
CA MET A 9 21.62 0.53 -3.77
C MET A 9 22.92 -0.19 -3.45
N GLU A 10 23.03 -0.73 -2.24
CA GLU A 10 24.02 -1.72 -1.85
C GLU A 10 23.31 -3.06 -1.63
N ALA A 11 23.79 -4.13 -2.27
CA ALA A 11 23.13 -5.43 -2.22
C ALA A 11 24.09 -6.51 -1.70
N GLN A 12 23.57 -7.37 -0.82
CA GLN A 12 24.24 -8.57 -0.35
C GLN A 12 23.23 -9.71 -0.35
N SER A 13 23.21 -10.51 -1.43
CA SER A 13 22.16 -11.51 -1.67
C SER A 13 20.77 -10.84 -1.73
N THR A 14 19.81 -11.26 -0.90
CA THR A 14 18.44 -10.71 -0.83
C THR A 14 18.34 -9.41 -0.03
N LEU A 15 19.38 -9.08 0.76
CA LEU A 15 19.44 -7.86 1.55
C LEU A 15 19.81 -6.67 0.67
N LEU A 16 18.99 -5.64 0.72
CA LEU A 16 19.11 -4.41 -0.05
C LEU A 16 19.21 -3.22 0.89
N ARG A 17 20.17 -2.33 0.67
CA ARG A 17 20.36 -1.13 1.49
C ARG A 17 20.36 0.11 0.62
N ALA A 18 19.65 1.15 1.09
CA ALA A 18 19.61 2.44 0.44
C ALA A 18 19.59 3.55 1.49
N GLU A 19 20.36 4.60 1.27
CA GLU A 19 20.27 5.83 2.06
C GLU A 19 19.50 6.88 1.27
N ALA A 20 18.46 7.45 1.89
CA ALA A 20 17.70 8.53 1.28
C ALA A 20 18.24 9.91 1.69
N ALA A 21 17.86 10.95 0.93
CA ALA A 21 18.24 12.33 1.23
C ALA A 21 17.73 12.83 2.59
N SER A 22 16.73 12.15 3.17
CA SER A 22 16.23 12.38 4.52
C SER A 22 17.22 11.97 5.62
N GLY A 23 18.29 11.25 5.29
CA GLY A 23 19.24 10.66 6.24
C GLY A 23 18.77 9.33 6.84
N LEU A 24 17.64 8.80 6.37
CA LEU A 24 17.16 7.47 6.75
C LEU A 24 17.85 6.39 5.92
N LEU A 25 18.24 5.31 6.61
CA LEU A 25 18.76 4.09 6.01
C LEU A 25 17.63 3.07 5.90
N TYR A 26 17.38 2.60 4.69
CA TYR A 26 16.38 1.57 4.38
C TYR A 26 17.10 0.25 4.16
N CYS A 27 16.75 -0.76 4.96
CA CYS A 27 17.20 -2.14 4.81
C CYS A 27 16.01 -2.98 4.33
N GLY A 28 15.92 -3.21 3.03
CA GLY A 28 14.88 -4.02 2.38
C GLY A 28 15.30 -5.47 2.17
N THR A 29 14.32 -6.36 2.11
CA THR A 29 14.50 -7.77 1.72
C THR A 29 13.36 -8.25 0.84
N THR A 30 13.66 -9.24 -0.01
CA THR A 30 12.68 -10.07 -0.73
C THR A 30 12.53 -11.47 -0.12
N SER A 31 13.18 -11.77 1.00
CA SER A 31 13.24 -13.10 1.62
C SER A 31 12.96 -13.06 3.12
N ALA A 32 12.39 -14.14 3.65
CA ALA A 32 12.20 -14.31 5.09
C ALA A 32 13.46 -14.85 5.82
N ALA A 33 14.52 -15.24 5.09
CA ALA A 33 15.63 -16.01 5.66
C ALA A 33 16.84 -15.17 6.12
N ASP A 34 16.88 -13.86 5.82
CA ASP A 34 18.06 -13.01 6.03
C ASP A 34 18.03 -12.17 7.33
N GLY A 35 17.02 -12.39 8.18
CA GLY A 35 16.90 -11.71 9.47
C GLY A 35 16.18 -10.36 9.41
N VAL A 36 15.89 -9.82 8.23
CA VAL A 36 15.23 -8.49 8.11
C VAL A 36 13.75 -8.59 8.49
N LEU A 37 13.07 -9.67 8.09
CA LEU A 37 11.66 -9.88 8.43
C LEU A 37 11.45 -9.96 9.95
N GLU A 38 12.33 -10.64 10.68
CA GLU A 38 12.29 -10.75 12.14
C GLU A 38 12.41 -9.38 12.81
N GLN A 39 13.31 -8.55 12.32
CA GLN A 39 13.52 -7.19 12.83
C GLN A 39 12.33 -6.28 12.53
N PHE A 40 11.78 -6.40 11.31
CA PHE A 40 10.55 -5.71 10.94
C PHE A 40 9.40 -6.14 11.84
N PHE A 41 9.18 -7.45 11.98
CA PHE A 41 8.04 -8.00 12.72
C PHE A 41 8.09 -7.64 14.20
N ALA A 42 9.27 -7.67 14.82
CA ALA A 42 9.43 -7.24 16.21
C ALA A 42 9.02 -5.77 16.44
N ALA A 43 9.29 -4.88 15.48
CA ALA A 43 8.89 -3.48 15.56
C ALA A 43 7.41 -3.27 15.15
N TYR A 44 6.95 -4.02 14.16
CA TYR A 44 5.58 -4.04 13.65
C TYR A 44 4.58 -4.45 14.72
N ASP A 45 4.83 -5.57 15.41
CA ASP A 45 3.94 -6.17 16.39
C ASP A 45 3.64 -5.22 17.56
N SER A 46 4.62 -4.37 17.91
CA SER A 46 4.46 -3.33 18.93
C SER A 46 3.78 -2.04 18.45
N SER A 47 3.59 -1.89 17.14
CA SER A 47 3.09 -0.67 16.51
C SER A 47 1.60 -0.74 16.14
N PHE A 48 1.07 -1.93 15.90
CA PHE A 48 -0.34 -2.20 15.60
C PHE A 48 -1.00 -2.95 16.76
N VAL A 49 -2.17 -2.48 17.19
CA VAL A 49 -2.84 -3.00 18.40
C VAL A 49 -4.14 -3.75 18.14
N LEU A 50 -4.78 -3.52 16.99
CA LEU A 50 -6.01 -4.23 16.65
C LEU A 50 -5.66 -5.53 15.93
N GLU A 51 -6.19 -6.65 16.40
CA GLU A 51 -5.83 -7.97 15.88
C GLU A 51 -6.28 -8.16 14.43
N ASN A 52 -7.41 -7.58 14.04
CA ASN A 52 -7.93 -7.63 12.67
C ASN A 52 -7.10 -6.81 11.66
N GLU A 53 -6.20 -5.94 12.12
CA GLU A 53 -5.29 -5.19 11.24
C GLU A 53 -3.98 -5.94 10.97
N LYS A 54 -3.72 -7.01 11.72
CA LYS A 54 -2.39 -7.62 11.77
C LYS A 54 -2.24 -8.76 10.77
N GLU A 55 -1.14 -8.70 10.03
CA GLU A 55 -0.60 -9.86 9.34
C GLU A 55 0.35 -10.60 10.28
N SER A 56 0.31 -11.92 10.22
CA SER A 56 1.17 -12.77 11.03
C SER A 56 2.59 -12.81 10.44
N PHE A 57 3.58 -13.17 11.26
CA PHE A 57 4.94 -13.40 10.76
C PHE A 57 4.95 -14.42 9.61
N LEU A 58 4.18 -15.50 9.77
CA LEU A 58 4.05 -16.54 8.75
C LEU A 58 3.39 -16.02 7.48
N GLY A 59 2.40 -15.13 7.58
CA GLY A 59 1.76 -14.53 6.41
C GLY A 59 2.72 -13.64 5.62
N PHE A 60 3.52 -12.80 6.29
CA PHE A 60 4.60 -12.07 5.62
C PHE A 60 5.61 -13.00 4.95
N ALA A 61 6.03 -14.06 5.66
CA ALA A 61 6.98 -15.03 5.11
C ALA A 61 6.40 -15.77 3.89
N GLN A 62 5.11 -16.11 3.90
CA GLN A 62 4.42 -16.72 2.76
C GLN A 62 4.39 -15.78 1.55
N CYS A 63 4.10 -14.49 1.74
CA CYS A 63 4.14 -13.51 0.65
C CYS A 63 5.56 -13.35 0.08
N LEU A 64 6.58 -13.24 0.94
CA LEU A 64 7.97 -13.14 0.49
C LEU A 64 8.44 -14.40 -0.25
N ALA A 65 7.99 -15.59 0.16
CA ALA A 65 8.31 -16.84 -0.55
C ALA A 65 7.77 -16.88 -1.98
N LEU A 66 6.78 -16.05 -2.35
CA LEU A 66 6.32 -15.92 -3.74
C LEU A 66 7.34 -15.22 -4.65
N ASN A 67 8.35 -14.56 -4.07
CA ASN A 67 9.46 -14.00 -4.83
C ASN A 67 10.45 -15.07 -5.31
N ASP A 68 10.42 -16.27 -4.71
CA ASP A 68 11.40 -17.32 -4.94
C ASP A 68 11.05 -18.19 -6.16
N GLU A 69 12.09 -18.67 -6.83
CA GLU A 69 11.98 -19.60 -7.94
C GLU A 69 11.68 -21.03 -7.46
N PRO A 70 10.95 -21.86 -8.23
CA PRO A 70 10.36 -21.59 -9.55
C PRO A 70 8.98 -20.89 -9.50
N ARG A 71 8.39 -20.77 -8.30
CA ARG A 71 7.00 -20.29 -8.14
C ARG A 71 6.83 -18.87 -8.69
N TYR A 72 7.86 -18.04 -8.57
CA TYR A 72 7.89 -16.70 -9.12
C TYR A 72 7.66 -16.68 -10.64
N GLN A 73 8.24 -17.59 -11.43
CA GLN A 73 8.08 -17.59 -12.89
C GLN A 73 6.64 -17.88 -13.32
N ASP A 74 5.97 -18.81 -12.63
CA ASP A 74 4.58 -19.12 -12.91
C ASP A 74 3.70 -17.88 -12.66
N LEU A 75 3.85 -17.27 -11.48
CA LEU A 75 3.08 -16.09 -11.08
C LEU A 75 3.43 -14.88 -11.94
N ARG A 76 4.70 -14.67 -12.30
CA ARG A 76 5.15 -13.61 -13.21
C ARG A 76 4.54 -13.77 -14.60
N SER A 77 4.34 -15.00 -15.07
CA SER A 77 3.70 -15.25 -16.36
C SER A 77 2.21 -14.90 -16.35
N GLU A 78 1.56 -15.04 -15.20
CA GLU A 78 0.13 -14.74 -15.02
C GLU A 78 -0.13 -13.25 -14.72
N TYR A 79 0.62 -12.68 -13.78
CA TYR A 79 0.39 -11.34 -13.22
C TYR A 79 1.34 -10.26 -13.77
N GLY A 80 2.35 -10.67 -14.55
CA GLY A 80 3.45 -9.79 -14.92
C GLY A 80 4.51 -9.68 -13.81
N PRO A 81 5.60 -8.93 -14.07
CA PRO A 81 6.68 -8.78 -13.09
C PRO A 81 6.23 -8.02 -11.84
N PHE A 82 6.40 -8.65 -10.68
CA PHE A 82 6.15 -8.08 -9.36
C PHE A 82 7.31 -8.35 -8.41
N ARG A 83 7.32 -7.64 -7.28
CA ARG A 83 8.14 -7.99 -6.13
C ARG A 83 7.51 -7.51 -4.82
N GLU A 84 7.46 -8.40 -3.83
CA GLU A 84 7.05 -8.08 -2.46
C GLU A 84 8.30 -7.74 -1.63
N PHE A 85 8.21 -6.67 -0.83
CA PHE A 85 9.31 -6.21 0.02
C PHE A 85 8.88 -6.04 1.46
N VAL A 86 9.79 -6.39 2.37
CA VAL A 86 9.78 -5.93 3.75
C VAL A 86 10.99 -5.04 3.96
N VAL A 87 10.80 -3.90 4.61
CA VAL A 87 11.84 -2.88 4.82
C VAL A 87 11.87 -2.44 6.27
N VAL A 88 13.06 -2.50 6.88
CA VAL A 88 13.35 -1.87 8.17
C VAL A 88 14.00 -0.51 7.92
N VAL A 89 13.50 0.51 8.61
CA VAL A 89 14.01 1.89 8.49
C VAL A 89 14.82 2.23 9.72
N ARG A 90 16.02 2.77 9.51
CA ARG A 90 16.99 3.10 10.57
C ARG A 90 17.48 4.53 10.46
N GLU A 91 17.86 5.08 11.60
CA GLU A 91 18.70 6.27 11.65
C GLU A 91 20.19 5.88 11.53
N SER A 92 21.06 6.85 11.29
CA SER A 92 22.52 6.65 11.19
C SER A 92 23.14 6.04 12.46
N SER A 93 22.51 6.21 13.62
CA SER A 93 22.87 5.56 14.88
C SER A 93 22.66 4.04 14.89
N GLY A 94 21.95 3.51 13.88
CA GLY A 94 21.53 2.12 13.80
C GLY A 94 20.21 1.82 14.49
N ALA A 95 19.56 2.78 15.15
CA ALA A 95 18.24 2.55 15.79
C ALA A 95 17.14 2.31 14.75
N VAL A 96 16.26 1.33 14.99
CA VAL A 96 15.05 1.12 14.17
C VAL A 96 14.04 2.22 14.47
N VAL A 97 13.61 2.93 13.43
CA VAL A 97 12.67 4.06 13.54
C VAL A 97 11.39 3.89 12.73
N GLY A 98 11.29 2.83 11.94
CA GLY A 98 10.10 2.54 11.17
C GLY A 98 10.21 1.23 10.40
N GLY A 99 9.13 0.89 9.72
CA GLY A 99 9.08 -0.23 8.80
C GLY A 99 8.06 0.01 7.69
N LEU A 100 8.29 -0.65 6.56
CA LEU A 100 7.42 -0.66 5.40
C LEU A 100 7.24 -2.10 4.91
N ASN A 101 6.05 -2.48 4.50
CA ASN A 101 5.81 -3.65 3.67
C ASN A 101 4.94 -3.24 2.49
N PHE A 102 5.36 -3.63 1.28
CA PHE A 102 4.64 -3.30 0.06
C PHE A 102 4.96 -4.30 -1.05
N ILE A 103 3.99 -4.44 -1.95
CA ILE A 103 4.21 -5.02 -3.27
C ILE A 103 4.35 -3.92 -4.32
N ILE A 104 5.22 -4.12 -5.29
CA ILE A 104 5.38 -3.26 -6.46
C ILE A 104 5.36 -4.08 -7.74
N PHE A 105 4.70 -3.57 -8.78
CA PHE A 105 4.60 -4.21 -10.09
C PHE A 105 4.29 -3.19 -11.19
N SER A 106 4.56 -3.57 -12.43
CA SER A 106 4.21 -2.76 -13.61
C SER A 106 2.74 -2.97 -13.97
N LEU A 107 2.05 -1.89 -14.37
CA LEU A 107 0.73 -1.95 -14.98
C LEU A 107 0.69 -1.13 -16.28
N ASN A 108 -0.30 -1.41 -17.12
CA ASN A 108 -0.63 -0.57 -18.27
C ASN A 108 -1.55 0.55 -17.81
N ASP A 109 -1.16 1.81 -18.04
CA ASP A 109 -1.97 2.99 -17.74
C ASP A 109 -2.74 3.42 -19.00
N PRO A 110 -4.06 3.15 -19.09
CA PRO A 110 -4.83 3.46 -20.29
C PRO A 110 -4.96 4.96 -20.56
N ASP A 111 -4.89 5.80 -19.53
CA ASP A 111 -5.07 7.25 -19.67
C ASP A 111 -3.78 7.93 -20.18
N HIS A 112 -2.62 7.32 -19.94
CA HIS A 112 -1.31 7.89 -20.29
C HIS A 112 -0.56 7.10 -21.36
N GLY A 113 -1.13 6.01 -21.87
CA GLY A 113 -0.65 5.30 -23.07
C GLY A 113 0.70 4.60 -22.91
N GLY A 114 1.11 4.28 -21.68
CA GLY A 114 2.40 3.66 -21.38
C GLY A 114 2.39 2.92 -20.05
N PRO A 115 3.46 2.14 -19.77
CA PRO A 115 3.58 1.45 -18.50
C PRO A 115 3.71 2.47 -17.36
N SER A 116 3.09 2.13 -16.23
CA SER A 116 3.26 2.83 -14.95
C SER A 116 3.57 1.80 -13.86
N LEU A 117 4.07 2.27 -12.72
CA LEU A 117 4.21 1.44 -11.54
C LEU A 117 2.96 1.50 -10.67
N SER A 118 2.63 0.35 -10.13
CA SER A 118 1.67 0.20 -9.05
C SER A 118 2.38 -0.27 -7.81
N LEU A 119 2.06 0.33 -6.68
CA LEU A 119 2.53 -0.09 -5.38
C LEU A 119 1.33 -0.21 -4.45
N ASN A 120 1.13 -1.35 -3.80
CA ASN A 120 0.25 -1.40 -2.62
C ASN A 120 1.12 -1.30 -1.37
N LEU A 121 0.98 -0.22 -0.62
CA LEU A 121 1.69 -0.03 0.65
C LEU A 121 0.85 -0.68 1.75
N ASN A 122 1.04 -1.98 1.92
CA ASN A 122 0.30 -2.81 2.87
C ASN A 122 0.48 -2.28 4.30
N TYR A 123 1.73 -1.98 4.69
CA TYR A 123 2.04 -1.49 6.02
C TYR A 123 3.09 -0.40 6.01
N ILE A 124 2.88 0.61 6.84
CA ILE A 124 3.86 1.63 7.20
C ILE A 124 3.66 1.99 8.67
N PHE A 125 4.74 1.99 9.45
CA PHE A 125 4.65 2.32 10.86
C PHE A 125 5.87 3.04 11.39
N VAL A 126 5.66 3.77 12.48
CA VAL A 126 6.69 4.36 13.33
C VAL A 126 6.47 3.82 14.75
N PRO A 127 7.46 3.14 15.35
CA PRO A 127 7.36 2.63 16.70
C PRO A 127 6.96 3.74 17.69
N PRO A 128 6.18 3.45 18.75
CA PRO A 128 5.70 4.47 19.68
C PRO A 128 6.79 5.41 20.21
N SER A 129 7.97 4.87 20.54
CA SER A 129 9.12 5.63 21.05
C SER A 129 9.75 6.60 20.04
N GLN A 130 9.39 6.50 18.76
CA GLN A 130 9.95 7.25 17.65
C GLN A 130 8.96 8.24 17.02
N ARG A 131 7.71 8.28 17.51
CA ARG A 131 6.66 9.16 17.00
C ARG A 131 6.94 10.64 17.28
N ARG A 132 6.27 11.52 16.53
CA ARG A 132 6.40 13.00 16.59
C ARG A 132 7.78 13.57 16.22
N ARG A 133 8.68 12.73 15.68
CA ARG A 133 10.00 13.13 15.16
C ARG A 133 10.02 13.47 13.66
N GLY A 134 8.87 13.40 12.98
CA GLY A 134 8.78 13.62 11.54
C GLY A 134 9.14 12.41 10.66
N VAL A 135 9.53 11.27 11.26
CA VAL A 135 9.95 10.04 10.54
C VAL A 135 8.91 9.57 9.52
N PHE A 136 7.63 9.53 9.89
CA PHE A 136 6.56 9.14 8.95
C PHE A 136 6.54 10.00 7.69
N LYS A 137 6.65 11.33 7.83
CA LYS A 137 6.66 12.26 6.70
C LYS A 137 7.87 12.02 5.81
N ALA A 138 9.03 11.75 6.39
CA ALA A 138 10.24 11.41 5.64
C ALA A 138 10.06 10.10 4.87
N MET A 139 9.57 9.04 5.53
CA MET A 139 9.31 7.76 4.87
C MET A 139 8.35 7.89 3.69
N VAL A 140 7.19 8.57 3.86
CA VAL A 140 6.23 8.76 2.75
C VAL A 140 6.84 9.54 1.58
N ALA A 141 7.69 10.53 1.86
CA ALA A 141 8.39 11.28 0.81
C ALA A 141 9.44 10.42 0.07
N ASP A 142 10.08 9.47 0.77
CA ASP A 142 11.13 8.61 0.22
C ASP A 142 10.58 7.38 -0.52
N VAL A 143 9.35 6.91 -0.19
CA VAL A 143 8.73 5.69 -0.75
C VAL A 143 8.84 5.61 -2.29
N PRO A 144 8.52 6.66 -3.07
CA PRO A 144 8.65 6.58 -4.53
C PRO A 144 10.06 6.24 -5.01
N SER A 145 11.07 6.94 -4.48
CA SER A 145 12.47 6.75 -4.84
C SER A 145 12.98 5.38 -4.40
N LEU A 146 12.63 4.99 -3.17
CA LEU A 146 12.98 3.69 -2.62
C LEU A 146 12.37 2.54 -3.43
N ALA A 147 11.07 2.59 -3.69
CA ALA A 147 10.35 1.53 -4.38
C ALA A 147 10.87 1.33 -5.81
N VAL A 148 11.08 2.42 -6.56
CA VAL A 148 11.65 2.35 -7.92
C VAL A 148 13.06 1.78 -7.87
N SER A 149 13.92 2.21 -6.94
CA SER A 149 15.28 1.68 -6.82
C SER A 149 15.32 0.21 -6.46
N LEU A 150 14.49 -0.23 -5.50
CA LEU A 150 14.40 -1.63 -5.11
C LEU A 150 13.89 -2.49 -6.27
N PHE A 151 12.80 -2.08 -6.92
CA PHE A 151 12.23 -2.82 -8.04
C PHE A 151 13.20 -2.88 -9.23
N ASN A 152 13.83 -1.76 -9.59
CA ASN A 152 14.82 -1.74 -10.67
C ASN A 152 15.99 -2.70 -10.38
N HIS A 153 16.38 -2.85 -9.12
CA HIS A 153 17.45 -3.75 -8.73
C HIS A 153 17.02 -5.23 -8.82
N THR A 154 15.85 -5.58 -8.29
CA THR A 154 15.37 -6.98 -8.23
C THR A 154 14.74 -7.49 -9.53
N ASN A 155 14.38 -6.57 -10.42
CA ASN A 155 13.62 -6.83 -11.65
C ASN A 155 14.25 -6.13 -12.85
N ALA A 156 15.58 -6.00 -12.88
CA ALA A 156 16.32 -5.29 -13.92
C ALA A 156 16.01 -5.78 -15.36
N ASN A 157 15.68 -7.05 -15.53
CA ASN A 157 15.35 -7.66 -16.83
C ASN A 157 13.88 -7.51 -17.23
N ASP A 158 13.04 -6.99 -16.33
CA ASP A 158 11.59 -6.92 -16.47
C ASP A 158 11.05 -5.50 -16.64
N ILE A 159 11.88 -4.51 -16.32
CA ILE A 159 11.52 -3.10 -16.40
C ILE A 159 11.71 -2.55 -17.83
N PRO A 160 10.83 -1.65 -18.30
CA PRO A 160 11.03 -0.94 -19.57
C PRO A 160 12.39 -0.23 -19.61
N GLU A 161 13.11 -0.31 -20.74
CA GLU A 161 14.45 0.28 -20.93
C GLU A 161 14.54 1.78 -20.55
N GLY A 162 13.43 2.51 -20.66
CA GLY A 162 13.36 3.94 -20.32
C GLY A 162 13.36 4.27 -18.82
N TRP A 163 13.12 3.31 -17.92
CA TRP A 163 12.99 3.54 -16.47
C TRP A 163 14.30 3.50 -15.70
N THR A 164 15.37 3.04 -16.34
CA THR A 164 16.73 3.05 -15.79
C THR A 164 17.48 4.34 -16.13
N VAL A 165 16.92 5.18 -17.00
CA VAL A 165 17.54 6.42 -17.47
C VAL A 165 17.35 7.55 -16.43
N PRO A 166 18.44 8.15 -15.91
CA PRO A 166 18.33 9.32 -15.04
C PRO A 166 17.52 10.45 -15.68
N GLY A 167 16.60 11.03 -14.92
CA GLY A 167 15.67 12.08 -15.40
C GLY A 167 14.35 11.58 -15.97
N ARG A 168 14.17 10.26 -16.18
CA ARG A 168 12.91 9.65 -16.65
C ARG A 168 12.38 8.65 -15.64
N SER A 169 11.49 9.11 -14.77
CA SER A 169 10.86 8.25 -13.77
C SER A 169 9.49 7.76 -14.26
N PRO A 170 9.12 6.50 -13.98
CA PRO A 170 7.76 6.04 -14.20
C PRO A 170 6.75 6.89 -13.42
N SER A 171 5.53 7.01 -13.95
CA SER A 171 4.39 7.38 -13.09
C SER A 171 4.17 6.24 -12.11
N MET A 172 3.91 6.56 -10.84
CA MET A 172 3.67 5.57 -9.81
C MET A 172 2.35 5.89 -9.10
N TYR A 173 1.52 4.85 -8.93
CA TYR A 173 0.31 4.88 -8.14
C TYR A 173 0.57 4.09 -6.85
N THR A 174 0.51 4.76 -5.71
CA THR A 174 0.64 4.10 -4.40
C THR A 174 -0.73 4.01 -3.77
N PHE A 175 -1.26 2.79 -3.69
CA PHE A 175 -2.51 2.48 -3.02
C PHE A 175 -2.26 2.15 -1.55
N ILE A 176 -3.19 2.57 -0.70
CA ILE A 176 -3.15 2.37 0.74
C ILE A 176 -4.53 1.98 1.25
N GLU A 177 -4.54 1.05 2.20
CA GLU A 177 -5.69 0.68 3.00
C GLU A 177 -5.61 1.37 4.36
N GLN A 178 -6.74 1.87 4.85
CA GLN A 178 -6.89 2.45 6.18
C GLN A 178 -8.24 2.04 6.73
N ASN A 179 -8.41 1.90 8.04
CA ASN A 179 -9.75 1.71 8.60
C ASN A 179 -10.66 2.89 8.22
N ASP A 180 -11.90 2.58 7.88
CA ASP A 180 -12.96 3.58 7.76
C ASP A 180 -13.36 4.03 9.17
N PRO A 181 -13.07 5.30 9.56
CA PRO A 181 -13.41 5.80 10.88
C PRO A 181 -14.90 5.62 11.22
N TYR A 182 -15.79 5.60 10.22
CA TYR A 182 -17.24 5.48 10.38
C TYR A 182 -17.75 4.03 10.44
N ARG A 183 -16.89 3.05 10.18
CA ARG A 183 -17.22 1.61 10.29
C ARG A 183 -16.54 0.93 11.48
N MET A 184 -15.58 1.58 12.12
CA MET A 184 -14.99 1.08 13.36
C MET A 184 -16.01 1.04 14.49
N SER A 185 -15.91 0.01 15.34
CA SER A 185 -16.64 0.03 16.61
C SER A 185 -16.14 1.19 17.48
N PRO A 186 -16.96 1.76 18.38
CA PRO A 186 -16.50 2.79 19.30
C PRO A 186 -15.32 2.34 20.18
N GLU A 187 -15.26 1.05 20.51
CA GLU A 187 -14.21 0.44 21.31
C GLU A 187 -12.88 0.38 20.53
N ASP A 188 -12.90 -0.14 19.30
CA ASP A 188 -11.72 -0.21 18.44
C ASP A 188 -11.20 1.18 18.08
N TYR A 189 -12.11 2.11 17.78
CA TYR A 189 -11.76 3.50 17.51
C TYR A 189 -11.00 4.11 18.68
N ALA A 190 -11.51 3.93 19.91
CA ALA A 190 -10.90 4.47 21.11
C ALA A 190 -9.56 3.78 21.43
N LEU A 191 -9.50 2.45 21.28
CA LEU A 191 -8.29 1.66 21.51
C LEU A 191 -7.17 2.06 20.56
N ASP A 192 -7.44 2.11 19.25
CA ASP A 192 -6.44 2.50 18.25
C ASP A 192 -6.03 3.97 18.43
N THR A 193 -6.98 4.88 18.69
CA THR A 193 -6.66 6.29 18.97
C THR A 193 -5.76 6.43 20.21
N HIS A 194 -6.03 5.68 21.28
CA HIS A 194 -5.21 5.69 22.48
C HIS A 194 -3.80 5.14 22.22
N ALA A 195 -3.72 3.99 21.54
CA ALA A 195 -2.45 3.32 21.25
C ALA A 195 -1.57 4.10 20.28
N THR A 196 -2.16 4.71 19.26
CA THR A 196 -1.41 5.47 18.23
C THR A 196 -1.17 6.91 18.64
N GLY A 197 -2.01 7.46 19.52
CA GLY A 197 -2.02 8.87 19.89
C GLY A 197 -2.49 9.77 18.74
N LEU A 198 -3.21 9.19 17.76
CA LEU A 198 -3.69 9.85 16.56
C LEU A 198 -5.15 9.44 16.31
N ASP A 199 -6.04 10.44 16.27
CA ASP A 199 -7.43 10.24 15.89
C ASP A 199 -7.55 9.71 14.45
N GLN A 200 -8.56 8.87 14.18
CA GLN A 200 -8.70 8.17 12.91
C GLN A 200 -9.02 9.11 11.74
N LEU A 201 -9.84 10.14 11.94
CA LEU A 201 -10.04 11.17 10.91
C LEU A 201 -8.77 12.00 10.72
N ALA A 202 -8.02 12.26 11.79
CA ALA A 202 -6.72 12.93 11.69
C ALA A 202 -5.68 12.09 10.91
N ARG A 203 -5.76 10.75 10.98
CA ARG A 203 -4.95 9.81 10.17
C ARG A 203 -5.29 9.93 8.68
N ILE A 204 -6.58 9.92 8.31
CA ILE A 204 -7.00 10.18 6.93
C ILE A 204 -6.48 11.55 6.46
N ALA A 205 -6.69 12.60 7.26
CA ALA A 205 -6.24 13.95 6.92
C ALA A 205 -4.71 14.04 6.77
N LEU A 206 -3.96 13.24 7.52
CA LEU A 206 -2.50 13.16 7.40
C LEU A 206 -2.10 12.67 6.01
N TRP A 207 -2.71 11.58 5.53
CA TRP A 207 -2.49 11.06 4.19
C TRP A 207 -2.98 12.01 3.10
N THR A 208 -4.14 12.66 3.29
CA THR A 208 -4.64 13.67 2.34
C THR A 208 -3.66 14.83 2.19
N ARG A 209 -3.01 15.28 3.27
CA ARG A 209 -1.94 16.30 3.19
C ARG A 209 -0.70 15.85 2.42
N GLN A 210 -0.47 14.54 2.27
CA GLN A 210 0.57 13.99 1.39
C GLN A 210 0.10 13.84 -0.06
N GLY A 211 -1.16 14.20 -0.36
CA GLY A 211 -1.77 14.12 -1.69
C GLY A 211 -2.61 12.86 -1.92
N ALA A 212 -2.91 12.08 -0.88
CA ALA A 212 -3.76 10.89 -1.02
C ALA A 212 -5.20 11.32 -1.29
N ARG A 213 -5.86 10.64 -2.22
CA ARG A 213 -7.29 10.82 -2.51
C ARG A 213 -8.03 9.51 -2.31
N ILE A 214 -9.25 9.59 -1.82
CA ILE A 214 -10.07 8.41 -1.52
C ILE A 214 -10.59 7.84 -2.85
N VAL A 215 -10.38 6.56 -3.09
CA VAL A 215 -10.90 5.87 -4.27
C VAL A 215 -12.39 5.63 -4.06
N ASP A 216 -13.23 6.17 -4.96
CA ASP A 216 -14.68 6.07 -4.84
C ASP A 216 -15.21 4.70 -5.32
N PHE A 217 -14.69 3.63 -4.73
CA PHE A 217 -15.02 2.25 -5.03
C PHE A 217 -15.39 1.53 -3.71
N PRO A 218 -16.41 0.66 -3.67
CA PRO A 218 -16.76 -0.12 -2.49
C PRO A 218 -15.75 -1.27 -2.30
N TYR A 219 -14.51 -0.90 -2.00
CA TYR A 219 -13.42 -1.82 -1.76
C TYR A 219 -13.73 -2.75 -0.57
N VAL A 220 -13.37 -4.01 -0.71
CA VAL A 220 -13.42 -5.04 0.33
C VAL A 220 -12.11 -5.81 0.26
N GLN A 221 -11.41 -5.94 1.38
CA GLN A 221 -10.25 -6.81 1.44
C GLN A 221 -10.74 -8.26 1.56
N PRO A 222 -10.37 -9.17 0.64
CA PRO A 222 -10.64 -10.59 0.82
C PRO A 222 -9.98 -11.13 2.10
N ALA A 223 -10.50 -12.23 2.65
CA ALA A 223 -9.94 -12.82 3.85
C ALA A 223 -8.45 -13.20 3.69
N LEU A 224 -7.60 -12.71 4.59
CA LEU A 224 -6.15 -12.99 4.55
C LEU A 224 -5.83 -14.45 4.89
N THR A 225 -6.68 -15.08 5.70
CA THR A 225 -6.58 -16.49 6.11
C THR A 225 -7.94 -17.19 6.02
N ALA A 226 -7.96 -18.52 6.13
CA ALA A 226 -9.20 -19.30 6.05
C ALA A 226 -10.16 -19.08 7.24
N ASP A 227 -9.63 -18.62 8.38
CA ASP A 227 -10.39 -18.40 9.61
C ASP A 227 -10.85 -16.94 9.76
N GLN A 228 -10.54 -16.08 8.79
CA GLN A 228 -10.97 -14.69 8.75
C GLN A 228 -12.12 -14.49 7.76
N GLU A 229 -12.93 -13.47 8.02
CA GLU A 229 -13.91 -12.98 7.06
C GLU A 229 -13.28 -11.89 6.19
N ALA A 230 -13.88 -11.62 5.02
CA ALA A 230 -13.51 -10.46 4.23
C ALA A 230 -13.82 -9.17 4.99
N ASP A 231 -12.98 -8.14 4.86
CA ASP A 231 -13.12 -6.89 5.59
C ASP A 231 -13.69 -5.76 4.70
N PRO A 232 -14.97 -5.36 4.89
CA PRO A 232 -15.58 -4.24 4.20
C PRO A 232 -15.37 -2.90 4.93
N ASN A 233 -14.56 -2.87 5.99
CA ASN A 233 -14.42 -1.72 6.88
C ASN A 233 -13.23 -0.82 6.55
N LEU A 234 -12.65 -0.98 5.35
CA LEU A 234 -11.50 -0.22 4.91
C LEU A 234 -11.89 0.91 3.95
N VAL A 235 -11.18 2.02 4.08
CA VAL A 235 -11.08 3.09 3.09
C VAL A 235 -9.88 2.81 2.21
N TYR A 236 -10.13 2.80 0.90
CA TYR A 236 -9.08 2.69 -0.10
C TYR A 236 -8.69 4.06 -0.62
N ALA A 237 -7.39 4.37 -0.64
CA ALA A 237 -6.88 5.64 -1.14
C ALA A 237 -5.69 5.45 -2.07
N VAL A 238 -5.41 6.47 -2.88
CA VAL A 238 -4.32 6.47 -3.85
C VAL A 238 -3.53 7.77 -3.80
N LEU A 239 -2.21 7.63 -3.84
CA LEU A 239 -1.21 8.69 -4.05
C LEU A 239 -0.68 8.62 -5.49
N GLY A 240 -0.25 9.77 -6.03
CA GLY A 240 0.40 9.84 -7.35
C GLY A 240 -0.54 9.92 -8.55
N ALA A 241 -1.85 9.73 -8.35
CA ALA A 241 -2.85 9.98 -9.39
C ALA A 241 -2.84 11.46 -9.80
N ARG A 242 -3.04 11.76 -11.09
CA ARG A 242 -3.05 13.14 -11.63
C ARG A 242 -4.44 13.68 -11.93
N SER A 243 -5.31 12.81 -12.41
CA SER A 243 -6.70 13.14 -12.73
C SER A 243 -7.59 13.02 -11.49
N SER A 244 -8.79 13.59 -11.49
CA SER A 244 -9.80 13.41 -10.43
C SER A 244 -10.48 12.04 -10.45
N SER A 245 -10.12 11.16 -11.40
CA SER A 245 -10.63 9.81 -11.50
C SER A 245 -9.56 8.86 -12.05
N LEU A 246 -9.72 7.55 -11.79
CA LEU A 246 -8.92 6.47 -12.35
C LEU A 246 -9.68 5.76 -13.46
N HIS A 247 -8.94 5.25 -14.44
CA HIS A 247 -9.48 4.29 -15.39
C HIS A 247 -9.80 2.97 -14.67
N PRO A 248 -11.01 2.39 -14.78
CA PRO A 248 -11.36 1.16 -14.06
C PRO A 248 -10.43 -0.02 -14.37
N ALA A 249 -9.97 -0.16 -15.62
CA ALA A 249 -8.98 -1.18 -16.00
C ALA A 249 -7.62 -1.03 -15.30
N LEU A 250 -7.20 0.19 -14.91
CA LEU A 250 -5.98 0.41 -14.13
C LEU A 250 -6.16 -0.13 -12.71
N LEU A 251 -7.25 0.27 -12.05
CA LEU A 251 -7.56 -0.23 -10.70
C LEU A 251 -7.80 -1.74 -10.69
N ARG A 252 -8.41 -2.30 -11.75
CA ARG A 252 -8.61 -3.74 -11.89
C ARG A 252 -7.29 -4.49 -11.99
N GLN A 253 -6.35 -4.02 -12.81
CA GLN A 253 -4.99 -4.61 -12.90
C GLN A 253 -4.31 -4.58 -11.54
N HIS A 254 -4.39 -3.44 -10.85
CA HIS A 254 -3.83 -3.29 -9.52
C HIS A 254 -4.41 -4.30 -8.53
N LEU A 255 -5.74 -4.34 -8.37
CA LEU A 255 -6.40 -5.27 -7.44
C LEU A 255 -6.18 -6.73 -7.82
N LEU A 256 -6.08 -7.06 -9.10
CA LEU A 256 -5.81 -8.45 -9.53
C LEU A 256 -4.48 -8.94 -8.97
N VAL A 257 -3.40 -8.18 -9.16
CA VAL A 257 -2.06 -8.56 -8.69
C VAL A 257 -1.98 -8.47 -7.17
N PHE A 258 -2.47 -7.39 -6.57
CA PHE A 258 -2.46 -7.22 -5.12
C PHE A 258 -3.23 -8.33 -4.40
N PHE A 259 -4.44 -8.66 -4.86
CA PHE A 259 -5.20 -9.78 -4.29
C PHE A 259 -4.51 -11.12 -4.52
N GLY A 260 -4.01 -11.38 -5.72
CA GLY A 260 -3.36 -12.64 -6.05
C GLY A 260 -2.11 -12.89 -5.23
N ILE A 261 -1.29 -11.85 -5.00
CA ILE A 261 0.01 -11.99 -4.36
C ILE A 261 -0.05 -11.72 -2.86
N SER A 262 -0.43 -10.51 -2.43
CA SER A 262 -0.27 -10.10 -1.03
C SER A 262 -1.45 -10.53 -0.13
N VAL A 263 -2.67 -10.63 -0.68
CA VAL A 263 -3.85 -11.05 0.10
C VAL A 263 -4.01 -12.56 0.11
N LEU A 264 -4.12 -13.17 -1.08
CA LEU A 264 -4.44 -14.59 -1.26
C LEU A 264 -3.21 -15.50 -1.37
N LYS A 265 -2.00 -14.93 -1.27
CA LYS A 265 -0.71 -15.62 -1.18
C LYS A 265 -0.47 -16.60 -2.33
N GLY A 266 -0.70 -16.13 -3.55
CA GLY A 266 -0.48 -16.85 -4.81
C GLY A 266 -1.66 -17.72 -5.27
N ARG A 267 -2.83 -17.62 -4.63
CA ARG A 267 -4.08 -18.25 -5.10
C ARG A 267 -4.79 -17.32 -6.10
N ASP A 268 -5.52 -17.93 -7.04
CA ASP A 268 -6.28 -17.22 -8.08
C ASP A 268 -7.40 -16.36 -7.47
N PRO A 269 -7.39 -15.02 -7.67
CA PRO A 269 -8.45 -14.11 -7.23
C PRO A 269 -9.85 -14.42 -7.81
N GLN A 270 -9.96 -15.13 -8.93
CA GLN A 270 -11.27 -15.54 -9.48
C GLN A 270 -11.93 -16.66 -8.67
N SER A 271 -11.15 -17.39 -7.86
CA SER A 271 -11.67 -18.42 -6.96
C SER A 271 -12.27 -17.85 -5.67
N ASP A 272 -11.94 -16.61 -5.34
CA ASP A 272 -12.46 -15.89 -4.17
C ASP A 272 -13.68 -15.03 -4.55
N VAL A 273 -14.74 -15.08 -3.72
CA VAL A 273 -16.01 -14.44 -4.04
C VAL A 273 -15.91 -12.92 -4.02
N ASP A 274 -15.20 -12.35 -3.05
CA ASP A 274 -15.10 -10.89 -2.86
C ASP A 274 -14.12 -10.27 -3.85
N ALA A 275 -12.99 -10.92 -4.13
CA ALA A 275 -12.07 -10.51 -5.17
C ALA A 275 -12.72 -10.60 -6.56
N ARG A 276 -13.33 -11.73 -6.92
CA ARG A 276 -14.02 -11.88 -8.23
C ARG A 276 -15.08 -10.82 -8.44
N ARG A 277 -15.90 -10.52 -7.42
CA ARG A 277 -16.95 -9.49 -7.50
C ARG A 277 -16.37 -8.12 -7.85
N GLN A 278 -15.32 -7.70 -7.15
CA GLN A 278 -14.68 -6.40 -7.38
C GLN A 278 -14.02 -6.30 -8.76
N LEU A 279 -13.31 -7.35 -9.17
CA LEU A 279 -12.67 -7.41 -10.48
C LEU A 279 -13.69 -7.43 -11.63
N GLY A 280 -14.84 -8.08 -11.44
CA GLY A 280 -15.97 -8.07 -12.36
C GLY A 280 -16.60 -6.68 -12.48
N GLN A 281 -16.90 -6.03 -11.36
CA GLN A 281 -17.47 -4.68 -11.34
C GLN A 281 -16.57 -3.68 -12.08
N LEU A 282 -15.25 -3.73 -11.87
CA LEU A 282 -14.32 -2.83 -12.57
C LEU A 282 -14.21 -3.14 -14.08
N ALA A 283 -14.36 -4.41 -14.47
CA ALA A 283 -14.42 -4.79 -15.87
C ALA A 283 -15.69 -4.24 -16.55
N GLU A 284 -16.85 -4.37 -15.90
CA GLU A 284 -18.13 -3.82 -16.36
C GLU A 284 -18.06 -2.29 -16.49
N MET A 285 -17.53 -1.60 -15.47
CA MET A 285 -17.30 -0.16 -15.52
C MET A 285 -16.41 0.24 -16.69
N SER A 286 -15.32 -0.50 -16.93
CA SER A 286 -14.41 -0.25 -18.05
C SER A 286 -15.12 -0.44 -19.39
N ALA A 287 -15.93 -1.49 -19.55
CA ALA A 287 -16.69 -1.75 -20.77
C ALA A 287 -17.76 -0.69 -21.04
N ALA A 288 -18.34 -0.12 -19.98
CA ALA A 288 -19.31 0.97 -20.06
C ALA A 288 -18.67 2.36 -20.27
N GLY A 289 -17.34 2.48 -20.30
CA GLY A 289 -16.65 3.77 -20.37
C GLY A 289 -16.80 4.62 -19.11
N ALA A 290 -17.19 4.01 -17.98
CA ALA A 290 -17.31 4.69 -16.69
C ALA A 290 -15.93 4.98 -16.08
N ARG A 291 -15.91 5.82 -15.03
CA ARG A 291 -14.70 6.22 -14.30
C ARG A 291 -14.84 5.86 -12.82
N VAL A 292 -13.71 5.61 -12.16
CA VAL A 292 -13.65 5.51 -10.70
C VAL A 292 -13.23 6.87 -10.17
N GLU A 293 -14.17 7.63 -9.60
CA GLU A 293 -13.88 8.96 -9.07
C GLU A 293 -12.90 8.90 -7.88
N LEU A 294 -12.16 9.97 -7.68
CA LEU A 294 -11.27 10.18 -6.54
C LEU A 294 -11.80 11.32 -5.70
N LEU A 295 -12.26 11.01 -4.49
CA LEU A 295 -12.83 11.99 -3.57
C LEU A 295 -11.71 12.73 -2.84
N ASP A 296 -11.84 14.05 -2.77
CA ASP A 296 -11.01 14.88 -1.92
C ASP A 296 -11.53 14.82 -0.47
N ALA A 297 -10.59 14.68 0.47
CA ALA A 297 -10.85 14.66 1.90
C ALA A 297 -10.29 15.91 2.60
N THR A 298 -10.06 17.02 1.88
CA THR A 298 -9.71 18.32 2.47
C THR A 298 -10.77 18.86 3.42
N GLY A 299 -12.05 18.48 3.21
CA GLY A 299 -13.19 18.87 4.04
C GLY A 299 -13.47 18.01 5.28
N LEU A 300 -12.57 17.12 5.71
CA LEU A 300 -12.86 16.17 6.81
C LEU A 300 -13.33 16.83 8.12
N ALA A 301 -12.87 18.04 8.41
CA ALA A 301 -13.22 18.76 9.64
C ALA A 301 -14.72 19.15 9.74
N SER A 302 -15.45 19.17 8.62
CA SER A 302 -16.88 19.47 8.61
C SER A 302 -17.76 18.22 8.73
N LEU A 303 -17.17 17.02 8.68
CA LEU A 303 -17.92 15.77 8.78
C LEU A 303 -18.39 15.52 10.22
N PRO A 304 -19.52 14.81 10.40
CA PRO A 304 -19.99 14.43 11.73
C PRO A 304 -18.95 13.55 12.44
N ASN A 305 -18.96 13.59 13.78
CA ASN A 305 -18.11 12.72 14.58
C ASN A 305 -18.42 11.24 14.30
N PRO A 306 -17.42 10.38 14.02
CA PRO A 306 -17.66 8.97 13.72
C PRO A 306 -18.41 8.20 14.81
N SER A 307 -18.19 8.54 16.08
CA SER A 307 -18.90 7.94 17.22
C SER A 307 -20.42 8.16 17.20
N ALA A 308 -20.91 9.15 16.45
CA ALA A 308 -22.34 9.44 16.32
C ALA A 308 -23.01 8.72 15.11
N ALA A 309 -22.24 8.06 14.25
CA ALA A 309 -22.73 7.51 12.98
C ALA A 309 -23.27 6.06 13.06
N ASN A 310 -23.20 5.42 14.24
CA ASN A 310 -23.72 4.07 14.53
C ASN A 310 -23.37 3.00 13.47
N GLY A 311 -22.19 3.09 12.83
CA GLY A 311 -21.71 2.07 11.88
C GLY A 311 -22.45 1.96 10.54
N THR A 312 -23.45 2.81 10.28
CA THR A 312 -24.23 2.74 9.02
C THR A 312 -23.67 3.64 7.90
N ALA A 313 -22.84 4.61 8.27
CA ALA A 313 -22.18 5.50 7.33
C ALA A 313 -20.82 4.92 6.88
N THR A 314 -20.33 5.44 5.76
CA THR A 314 -18.95 5.21 5.32
C THR A 314 -18.31 6.56 5.06
N LEU A 315 -17.00 6.68 5.24
CA LEU A 315 -16.29 7.92 4.91
C LEU A 315 -16.58 8.34 3.47
N ARG A 316 -16.48 7.38 2.53
CA ARG A 316 -16.77 7.60 1.10
C ARG A 316 -18.18 8.13 0.87
N GLY A 317 -19.16 7.54 1.54
CA GLY A 317 -20.56 7.97 1.46
C GLY A 317 -20.80 9.36 2.03
N LEU A 318 -20.07 9.74 3.09
CA LEU A 318 -20.13 11.09 3.64
C LEU A 318 -19.42 12.09 2.72
N LEU A 319 -18.22 11.79 2.23
CA LEU A 319 -17.52 12.67 1.28
C LEU A 319 -18.38 12.94 0.05
N ARG A 320 -19.07 11.95 -0.54
CA ARG A 320 -20.03 12.19 -1.62
C ARG A 320 -21.17 13.17 -1.29
N ARG A 321 -21.62 13.22 -0.03
CA ARG A 321 -22.71 14.10 0.40
C ARG A 321 -22.23 15.51 0.71
N TYR A 322 -20.98 15.66 1.16
CA TYR A 322 -20.42 16.92 1.65
C TYR A 322 -19.41 17.57 0.69
N SER A 323 -18.91 16.83 -0.30
CA SER A 323 -18.15 17.36 -1.43
C SER A 323 -19.14 17.97 -2.43
N ILE A 324 -19.09 19.30 -2.57
CA ILE A 324 -19.76 20.07 -3.63
C ILE A 324 -18.84 20.13 -4.84
#